data_AF-A0A4R9G103-F1
#
_entry.id   AF-A0A4R9G103-F1
#
_cell.length_a   1.000
_cell.length_b   1.000
_cell.length_c   1.000
_cell.angle_alpha   90.00
_cell.angle_beta   90.00
_cell.angle_gamma   90.00
#
_symmetry.space_group_name_H-M   'P 1'
#
loop_
_entity.id
_entity.type
_entity.pdbx_description
1 polymer ?
#
loop_
_entity_poly.entity_id
_entity_poly.type
_entity_poly.pdbx_seq_one_letter_code
_entity_poly.pdbx_strand_id
1 'polypeptide(L)'
;MLFNPPSILSDVTNPWSLHNDERIINRKHVSQIVLETRSNGFRLTLLVNERFPYNYKSKSFALYYSNIKNAKEGLEFAEKLDRYLNSGHNMKIRINGSEIIEIILDESIR
;
A
#
# COMPACT_ATOMS: atom_id res chain seq x y z
N MET A 1 -9.32 -3.54 -43.01
CA MET A 1 -9.69 -3.64 -41.58
C MET A 1 -8.55 -3.05 -40.78
N LEU A 2 -8.77 -1.92 -40.12
CA LEU A 2 -7.77 -1.33 -39.23
C LEU A 2 -7.88 -2.04 -37.88
N PHE A 3 -6.83 -2.78 -37.51
CA PHE A 3 -6.68 -3.32 -36.16
C PHE A 3 -6.48 -2.14 -35.21
N ASN A 4 -7.54 -1.73 -34.52
CA ASN A 4 -7.39 -0.91 -33.32
C ASN A 4 -6.92 -1.87 -32.22
N PRO A 5 -5.67 -1.76 -31.71
CA PRO A 5 -5.34 -2.45 -30.47
C PRO A 5 -6.34 -1.98 -29.40
N PRO A 6 -6.78 -2.85 -28.49
CA PRO A 6 -7.60 -2.39 -27.37
C PRO A 6 -6.81 -1.26 -26.72
N SER A 7 -7.45 -0.09 -26.59
CA SER A 7 -6.92 0.97 -25.73
C SER A 7 -6.56 0.29 -24.42
N ILE A 8 -5.31 0.39 -24.00
CA ILE A 8 -4.92 0.09 -22.63
C ILE A 8 -5.70 1.12 -21.82
N LEU A 9 -6.96 0.80 -21.51
CA LEU A 9 -7.72 1.45 -20.48
C LEU A 9 -6.86 1.23 -19.26
N SER A 10 -6.14 2.27 -18.87
CA SER A 10 -5.57 2.31 -17.55
C SER A 10 -6.79 2.38 -16.65
N ASP A 11 -7.30 1.23 -16.21
CA ASP A 11 -8.30 1.07 -15.14
C ASP A 11 -7.73 1.56 -13.79
N VAL A 12 -6.84 2.55 -13.83
CA VAL A 12 -6.08 3.06 -12.71
C VAL A 12 -7.01 4.04 -12.01
N THR A 13 -7.39 3.69 -10.79
CA THR A 13 -8.17 4.59 -9.94
C THR A 13 -7.52 5.99 -9.94
N ASN A 14 -8.30 7.02 -10.31
CA ASN A 14 -7.78 8.38 -10.39
C ASN A 14 -7.33 8.84 -8.99
N PRO A 15 -6.03 9.10 -8.75
CA PRO A 15 -5.55 9.49 -7.43
C PRO A 15 -6.16 10.82 -6.95
N TRP A 16 -6.66 11.66 -7.86
CA TRP A 16 -7.30 12.94 -7.55
C TRP A 16 -8.75 12.81 -7.10
N SER A 17 -9.40 11.66 -7.29
CA SER A 17 -10.76 11.41 -6.77
C SER A 17 -10.75 10.81 -5.36
N LEU A 18 -9.58 10.43 -4.84
CA LEU A 18 -9.43 9.94 -3.48
C LEU A 18 -9.50 11.10 -2.49
N HIS A 19 -9.99 10.81 -1.28
CA HIS A 19 -9.89 11.78 -0.20
C HIS A 19 -8.41 12.05 0.16
N ASN A 20 -8.11 13.20 0.74
CA ASN A 20 -6.72 13.62 0.99
C ASN A 20 -5.94 12.68 1.93
N ASP A 21 -6.63 11.89 2.74
CA ASP A 21 -6.09 10.88 3.63
C ASP A 21 -6.07 9.46 3.02
N GLU A 22 -6.53 9.28 1.79
CA GLU A 22 -6.61 7.99 1.13
C GLU A 22 -5.51 7.82 0.10
N ARG A 23 -4.87 6.64 0.09
CA ARG A 23 -3.86 6.29 -0.91
C ARG A 23 -4.13 4.89 -1.43
N ILE A 24 -3.84 4.67 -2.71
CA ILE A 24 -3.81 3.35 -3.31
C ILE A 24 -2.34 2.95 -3.46
N ILE A 25 -1.97 1.84 -2.84
CA ILE A 25 -0.62 1.29 -2.88
C ILE A 25 -0.67 -0.13 -3.43
N ASN A 26 0.44 -0.57 -4.02
CA ASN A 26 0.56 -1.90 -4.59
C ASN A 26 1.99 -2.39 -4.40
N ARG A 27 2.29 -3.59 -4.92
CA ARG A 27 3.62 -4.19 -4.73
C ARG A 27 4.77 -3.30 -5.19
N LYS A 28 4.57 -2.47 -6.21
CA LYS A 28 5.61 -1.58 -6.74
C LYS A 28 5.86 -0.37 -5.83
N HIS A 29 4.89 -0.02 -4.98
CA HIS A 29 5.02 1.05 -4.00
C HIS A 29 5.68 0.55 -2.71
N VAL A 30 5.31 -0.64 -2.24
CA VAL A 30 5.79 -1.18 -0.97
C VAL A 30 7.07 -1.97 -1.19
N SER A 31 8.19 -1.56 -0.61
CA SER A 31 9.46 -2.28 -0.70
C SER A 31 9.60 -3.35 0.39
N GLN A 32 9.21 -3.03 1.62
CA GLN A 32 9.37 -3.89 2.79
C GLN A 32 8.17 -3.77 3.73
N ILE A 33 7.86 -4.87 4.41
CA ILE A 33 6.88 -4.94 5.49
C ILE A 33 7.63 -5.41 6.73
N VAL A 34 7.69 -4.57 7.76
CA VAL A 34 8.53 -4.78 8.94
C VAL A 34 7.67 -4.78 10.20
N LEU A 35 7.74 -5.84 10.98
CA LEU A 35 7.18 -5.86 12.33
C LEU A 35 8.17 -5.21 13.30
N GLU A 36 7.78 -4.09 13.89
CA GLU A 36 8.60 -3.36 14.86
C GLU A 36 8.07 -3.57 16.28
N THR A 37 8.99 -3.90 17.20
CA THR A 37 8.73 -3.85 18.63
C THR A 37 8.94 -2.43 19.15
N ARG A 38 7.98 -1.91 19.91
CA ARG A 38 8.02 -0.60 20.57
C ARG A 38 7.80 -0.79 22.07
N SER A 39 8.14 0.24 22.86
CA SER A 39 7.94 0.22 24.32
C SER A 39 6.47 -0.04 24.71
N ASN A 40 5.53 0.36 23.85
CA ASN A 40 4.09 0.30 24.13
C ASN A 40 3.36 -0.76 23.28
N GLY A 41 4.08 -1.69 22.64
CA GLY A 41 3.47 -2.76 21.84
C GLY A 41 4.18 -3.02 20.53
N PHE A 42 3.43 -3.44 19.53
CA PHE A 42 3.94 -3.77 18.20
C PHE A 42 3.32 -2.84 17.15
N ARG A 43 4.05 -2.60 16.06
CA ARG A 43 3.50 -1.93 14.88
C ARG A 43 4.04 -2.57 13.61
N LEU A 44 3.25 -2.54 12.55
CA LEU A 44 3.65 -3.01 11.24
C LEU A 44 3.98 -1.81 10.36
N THR A 45 5.20 -1.75 9.85
CA THR A 45 5.66 -0.63 9.02
C THR A 45 5.82 -1.07 7.57
N LEU A 46 5.16 -0.34 6.69
CA LEU A 46 5.32 -0.40 5.25
C LEU A 46 6.35 0.64 4.84
N LEU A 47 7.45 0.21 4.24
CA LEU A 47 8.35 1.12 3.54
C LEU A 47 7.80 1.36 2.14
N VAL A 48 7.39 2.60 1.86
CA VAL A 48 6.70 2.99 0.64
C VAL A 48 7.58 3.94 -0.16
N ASN A 49 7.57 3.78 -1.48
CA ASN A 49 8.24 4.65 -2.42
C ASN A 49 7.23 5.48 -3.22
N GLU A 50 7.46 6.78 -3.32
CA GLU A 50 6.74 7.63 -4.27
C GLU A 50 7.12 7.24 -5.70
N ARG A 51 6.11 6.98 -6.54
CA ARG A 51 6.31 6.76 -7.96
C ARG A 51 5.90 8.02 -8.72
N PHE A 52 6.86 8.91 -8.98
CA PHE A 52 6.67 9.93 -10.01
C PHE A 52 7.20 9.39 -11.35
N PRO A 53 6.38 9.36 -12.41
CA PRO A 53 6.80 8.80 -13.70
C PRO A 53 7.98 9.55 -14.37
N TYR A 54 8.36 10.73 -13.87
CA TYR A 54 9.34 11.61 -14.52
C TYR A 54 10.45 12.15 -13.60
N ASN A 55 10.60 11.63 -12.37
CA ASN A 55 11.59 12.19 -11.42
C ASN A 55 12.51 11.10 -10.86
N TYR A 56 13.83 11.24 -11.08
CA TYR A 56 14.88 10.31 -10.65
C TYR A 56 15.11 10.31 -9.12
N LYS A 57 14.46 11.23 -8.40
CA LYS A 57 14.51 11.33 -6.93
C LYS A 57 13.32 10.58 -6.32
N SER A 58 13.38 9.25 -6.29
CA SER A 58 12.41 8.46 -5.53
C SER A 58 12.56 8.80 -4.04
N LYS A 59 11.50 9.35 -3.42
CA LYS A 59 11.45 9.50 -1.97
C LYS A 59 10.84 8.25 -1.37
N SER A 60 11.56 7.65 -0.43
CA SER A 60 11.06 6.59 0.42
C SER A 60 10.53 7.20 1.72
N PHE A 61 9.42 6.67 2.21
CA PHE A 61 8.83 7.06 3.49
C PHE A 61 8.19 5.85 4.16
N ALA A 62 8.05 5.92 5.49
CA ALA A 62 7.49 4.85 6.29
C ALA A 62 6.04 5.18 6.66
N LEU A 63 5.14 4.21 6.44
CA LEU A 63 3.79 4.23 6.97
C LEU A 63 3.63 3.08 7.96
N TYR A 64 2.97 3.29 9.10
CA TYR A 64 2.88 2.27 10.14
C TYR A 64 1.44 2.02 10.59
N TYR A 65 1.12 0.77 10.93
CA TYR A 65 -0.14 0.34 11.51
C TYR A 65 0.09 -0.13 12.94
N SER A 66 -0.47 0.59 13.92
CA SER A 66 -0.16 0.40 15.35
C SER A 66 -1.10 -0.57 16.07
N ASN A 67 -2.22 -0.95 15.46
CA ASN A 67 -3.24 -1.77 16.12
C ASN A 67 -2.89 -3.28 16.03
N ILE A 68 -1.80 -3.66 16.71
CA ILE A 68 -1.26 -5.04 16.76
C ILE A 68 -1.10 -5.43 18.22
N LYS A 69 -1.79 -6.50 18.64
CA LYS A 69 -1.82 -6.89 20.05
C LYS A 69 -0.56 -7.64 20.46
N ASN A 70 0.00 -8.45 19.56
CA ASN A 70 1.17 -9.27 19.84
C ASN A 70 1.98 -9.59 18.57
N ALA A 71 3.20 -10.10 18.75
CA ALA A 71 4.11 -10.40 17.66
C ALA A 71 3.55 -11.44 16.65
N LYS A 72 2.81 -12.44 17.13
CA LYS A 72 2.22 -13.48 16.27
C LYS A 72 1.18 -12.88 15.33
N GLU A 73 0.24 -12.10 15.87
CA GLU A 73 -0.76 -11.38 15.06
C GLU A 73 -0.09 -10.44 14.06
N GLY A 74 0.97 -9.73 14.50
CA GLY A 74 1.75 -8.85 13.63
C GLY A 74 2.38 -9.58 12.45
N LEU A 75 2.95 -10.77 12.68
CA LEU A 75 3.57 -11.59 11.64
C LEU A 75 2.52 -12.17 10.68
N GLU A 76 1.42 -12.72 11.21
CA GLU A 76 0.32 -13.23 10.39
C GLU A 76 -0.28 -12.13 9.51
N PHE A 77 -0.39 -10.91 10.05
CA PHE A 77 -0.86 -9.76 9.30
C PHE A 77 0.15 -9.32 8.23
N ALA A 78 1.45 -9.29 8.55
CA ALA A 78 2.51 -9.00 7.59
C ALA A 78 2.46 -9.96 6.39
N GLU A 79 2.36 -11.26 6.65
CA GLU A 79 2.28 -12.30 5.62
C GLU A 79 1.00 -12.19 4.78
N LYS A 80 -0.12 -11.80 5.40
CA LYS A 80 -1.36 -11.53 4.68
C LYS A 80 -1.19 -10.39 3.69
N LEU A 81 -0.62 -9.26 4.14
CA LEU A 81 -0.38 -8.10 3.27
C LEU A 81 0.62 -8.42 2.17
N ASP A 82 1.70 -9.14 2.48
CA ASP A 82 2.70 -9.50 1.49
C ASP A 82 2.13 -10.41 0.39
N ARG A 83 1.37 -11.45 0.76
CA ARG A 83 0.66 -12.31 -0.21
C ARG A 83 -0.32 -11.53 -1.06
N TYR A 84 -1.10 -10.63 -0.44
CA TYR A 84 -2.06 -9.81 -1.17
C TYR A 84 -1.36 -8.90 -2.20
N LEU A 85 -0.28 -8.21 -1.81
CA LEU A 85 0.48 -7.38 -2.75
C LEU A 85 1.14 -8.22 -3.85
N ASN A 86 1.70 -9.38 -3.53
CA ASN A 86 2.34 -10.28 -4.50
C ASN A 86 1.35 -10.87 -5.52
N SER A 87 0.06 -10.94 -5.20
CA SER A 87 -0.99 -11.34 -6.15
C SER A 87 -1.27 -10.30 -7.23
N GLY A 88 -0.71 -9.09 -7.12
CA GLY A 88 -0.85 -8.01 -8.10
C GLY A 88 -2.00 -7.05 -7.82
N HIS A 89 -2.80 -7.30 -6.78
CA HIS A 89 -3.89 -6.42 -6.37
C HIS A 89 -3.40 -5.12 -5.72
N ASN A 90 -4.25 -4.10 -5.80
CA ASN A 90 -4.04 -2.83 -5.14
C ASN A 90 -4.67 -2.85 -3.74
N MET A 91 -4.00 -2.22 -2.79
CA MET A 91 -4.46 -2.01 -1.43
C MET A 91 -4.80 -0.54 -1.24
N LYS A 92 -6.02 -0.25 -0.76
CA LYS A 92 -6.37 1.10 -0.33
C LYS A 92 -6.01 1.25 1.15
N ILE A 93 -5.36 2.35 1.48
CA ILE A 93 -5.03 2.72 2.85
C ILE A 93 -5.59 4.09 3.18
N ARG A 94 -5.99 4.27 4.43
CA ARG A 94 -6.32 5.58 4.99
C ARG A 94 -5.27 5.96 6.03
N ILE A 95 -4.78 7.19 5.98
CA ILE A 95 -3.62 7.64 6.77
C ILE A 95 -3.89 8.92 7.56
N ASN A 96 -3.34 9.00 8.77
CA ASN A 96 -3.22 10.24 9.52
C ASN A 96 -1.73 10.53 9.77
N GLY A 97 -1.16 11.44 8.98
CA GLY A 97 0.30 11.60 8.92
C GLY A 97 0.97 10.33 8.38
N SER A 98 1.81 9.68 9.19
CA SER A 98 2.46 8.41 8.86
C SER A 98 1.71 7.18 9.39
N GLU A 99 0.67 7.37 10.21
CA GLU A 99 -0.10 6.26 10.75
C GLU A 99 -1.17 5.82 9.76
N ILE A 100 -1.24 4.52 9.50
CA ILE A 100 -2.31 3.87 8.77
C ILE A 100 -3.42 3.60 9.76
N ILE A 101 -4.56 4.25 9.55
CA ILE A 101 -5.75 4.08 10.39
C ILE A 101 -6.66 2.97 9.85
N GLU A 102 -6.55 2.65 8.56
CA GLU A 102 -7.38 1.63 7.92
C GLU A 102 -6.68 1.04 6.69
N ILE A 103 -6.85 -0.28 6.51
CA ILE A 103 -6.36 -1.04 5.36
C ILE A 103 -7.54 -1.78 4.75
N ILE A 104 -7.80 -1.52 3.47
CA ILE A 104 -8.88 -2.13 2.70
C ILE A 104 -8.23 -3.00 1.60
N LEU A 105 -8.51 -4.30 1.68
CA LEU A 105 -8.09 -5.31 0.71
C LEU A 105 -9.31 -5.67 -0.13
N ASP A 106 -9.43 -5.07 -1.30
CA ASP A 106 -10.55 -5.29 -2.21
C ASP A 106 -9.99 -5.50 -3.62
N GLU A 107 -10.14 -6.72 -4.14
CA GLU A 107 -9.63 -7.14 -5.44
C GLU A 107 -10.29 -6.40 -6.61
N SER A 108 -11.41 -5.71 -6.38
CA SER A 108 -12.05 -4.84 -7.37
C SER A 108 -11.32 -3.51 -7.56
N ILE A 109 -10.40 -3.14 -6.66
CA ILE A 109 -9.59 -1.92 -6.77
C ILE A 109 -8.51 -2.11 -7.84
N ARG A 110 -8.67 -1.42 -8.98
CA ARG A 110 -7.76 -1.45 -10.14
C ARG A 110 -6.86 -0.20 -10.24
#